data_AF-A0A348PHP8-F1
#
_entry.id   AF-A0A348PHP8-F1
#
_cell.length_a   1.000
_cell.length_b   1.000
_cell.length_c   1.000
_cell.angle_alpha   90.00
_cell.angle_beta   90.00
_cell.angle_gamma   90.00
#
_symmetry.space_group_name_H-M   'P 1'
#
loop_
_entity.id
_entity.type
_entity.pdbx_description
1 polymer ?
#
loop_
_entity_poly.entity_id
_entity_poly.type
_entity_poly.pdbx_seq_one_letter_code
_entity_poly.pdbx_strand_id
1 'polypeptide(L)'
;MTEEHSFRHRSADRLARWIVAAPVAVVVSCLLLATVAVAWSWNRVRLDANTDSLMGNDRPYVAEYLRFIKEFGDLEHAWVVIDATAPDGTLHTGSAQLAVDMIDARLRKAPSIDYVNSRITVPEQMRVATWAMPTTELAGLVEGR
;
A
#
# COMPACT_ATOMS: atom_id res chain seq x y z
N MET A 1 -8.70 -47.18 -22.27
CA MET A 1 -9.07 -46.26 -21.15
C MET A 1 -9.27 -47.02 -19.82
N THR A 2 -8.47 -48.05 -19.52
CA THR A 2 -8.72 -48.95 -18.35
C THR A 2 -7.53 -49.09 -17.41
N GLU A 3 -6.33 -48.65 -17.79
CA GLU A 3 -5.12 -48.83 -16.97
C GLU A 3 -4.93 -47.77 -15.88
N GLU A 4 -5.33 -46.51 -16.11
CA GLU A 4 -5.15 -45.42 -15.13
C GLU A 4 -5.92 -45.66 -13.82
N HIS A 5 -7.12 -46.23 -13.89
CA HIS A 5 -7.90 -46.56 -12.70
C HIS A 5 -7.20 -47.63 -11.84
N SER A 6 -6.56 -48.61 -12.45
CA SER A 6 -5.87 -49.69 -11.75
C SER A 6 -4.64 -49.19 -10.98
N PHE A 7 -3.88 -48.26 -11.54
CA PHE A 7 -2.70 -47.70 -10.87
C PHE A 7 -3.07 -46.80 -9.67
N ARG A 8 -4.11 -45.97 -9.81
CA ARG A 8 -4.59 -45.08 -8.73
C ARG A 8 -5.12 -45.88 -7.54
N HIS A 9 -5.94 -46.90 -7.78
CA HIS A 9 -6.48 -47.75 -6.71
C HIS A 9 -5.38 -48.54 -6.00
N ARG A 10 -4.45 -49.16 -6.75
CA ARG A 10 -3.33 -49.91 -6.15
C ARG A 10 -2.41 -49.03 -5.31
N SER A 11 -2.21 -47.78 -5.73
CA SER A 11 -1.39 -46.81 -4.99
C SER A 11 -2.10 -46.35 -3.71
N ALA A 12 -3.40 -46.06 -3.80
CA ALA A 12 -4.22 -45.67 -2.65
C ALA A 12 -4.31 -46.79 -1.60
N ASP A 13 -4.55 -48.04 -2.01
CA ASP A 13 -4.64 -49.18 -1.08
C ASP A 13 -3.30 -49.51 -0.41
N ARG A 14 -2.17 -49.27 -1.09
CA ARG A 14 -0.84 -49.40 -0.49
C ARG A 14 -0.60 -48.31 0.55
N LEU A 15 -0.99 -47.08 0.24
CA LEU A 15 -0.84 -45.94 1.14
C LEU A 15 -1.74 -46.10 2.36
N ALA A 16 -2.99 -46.54 2.18
CA ALA A 16 -3.93 -46.81 3.28
C ALA A 16 -3.41 -47.93 4.20
N ARG A 17 -2.91 -49.04 3.65
CA ARG A 17 -2.30 -50.10 4.46
C ARG A 17 -1.08 -49.62 5.23
N TRP A 18 -0.24 -48.79 4.62
CA TRP A 18 0.91 -48.21 5.30
C TRP A 18 0.50 -47.27 6.44
N ILE A 19 -0.53 -46.45 6.22
CA ILE A 19 -1.07 -45.55 7.25
C ILE A 19 -1.57 -46.32 8.47
N VAL A 20 -2.31 -47.41 8.25
CA VAL A 20 -2.86 -48.24 9.34
C VAL A 20 -1.78 -49.07 10.02
N ALA A 21 -0.79 -49.57 9.28
CA ALA A 21 0.25 -50.45 9.82
C ALA A 21 1.31 -49.70 10.64
N ALA A 22 1.55 -48.41 10.37
CA ALA A 22 2.61 -47.64 11.02
C ALA A 22 2.19 -46.18 11.35
N PRO A 23 1.16 -45.98 12.18
CA PRO A 23 0.60 -44.64 12.44
C PRO A 23 1.61 -43.66 13.05
N VAL A 24 2.51 -44.13 13.92
CA VAL A 24 3.56 -43.28 14.51
C VAL A 24 4.54 -42.80 13.43
N ALA A 25 4.94 -43.67 12.50
CA ALA A 25 5.84 -43.30 11.41
C ALA A 25 5.22 -42.25 10.48
N VAL A 26 3.91 -42.37 10.22
CA VAL A 26 3.16 -41.35 9.46
C VAL A 26 3.19 -40.02 10.18
N VAL A 27 2.84 -39.98 11.48
CA VAL A 27 2.83 -38.74 12.27
C VAL A 27 4.21 -38.08 12.29
N VAL A 28 5.27 -38.85 12.54
CA VAL A 28 6.65 -38.34 12.51
C VAL A 28 7.01 -37.79 11.12
N SER A 29 6.62 -38.48 10.05
CA SER A 29 6.89 -38.04 8.67
C SER A 29 6.16 -36.74 8.35
N CYS A 30 4.88 -36.63 8.73
CA CYS A 30 4.10 -35.39 8.59
C CYS A 30 4.70 -34.26 9.42
N LEU A 31 5.15 -34.53 10.65
CA LEU A 31 5.77 -33.52 11.50
C LEU A 31 7.09 -33.02 10.91
N LEU A 32 7.92 -33.92 10.38
CA LEU A 32 9.17 -33.56 9.69
C LEU A 32 8.89 -32.71 8.46
N LEU A 33 7.94 -33.14 7.61
CA LEU A 33 7.55 -32.38 6.42
C LEU A 33 6.99 -31.00 6.77
N ALA A 34 6.14 -30.91 7.79
CA ALA A 34 5.60 -29.66 8.27
C ALA A 34 6.70 -28.74 8.80
N THR A 35 7.66 -29.28 9.57
CA THR A 35 8.78 -28.52 10.12
C THR A 35 9.66 -27.96 8.99
N VAL A 36 9.96 -28.78 7.98
CA VAL A 36 10.72 -28.35 6.79
C VAL A 36 9.95 -27.28 6.03
N ALA A 37 8.64 -27.45 5.81
CA ALA A 37 7.81 -26.48 5.12
C ALA A 37 7.75 -25.14 5.87
N VAL A 38 7.59 -25.17 7.20
CA VAL A 38 7.59 -23.96 8.04
C VAL A 38 8.94 -23.28 8.01
N ALA A 39 10.03 -24.01 8.21
CA ALA A 39 11.38 -23.44 8.19
C ALA A 39 11.73 -22.82 6.82
N TRP A 40 11.29 -23.46 5.73
CA TRP A 40 11.47 -22.94 4.38
C TRP A 40 10.61 -21.69 4.12
N SER A 41 9.34 -21.73 4.53
CA SER A 41 8.37 -20.65 4.36
C SER A 41 8.76 -19.41 5.18
N TRP A 42 9.24 -19.60 6.41
CA TRP A 42 9.65 -18.52 7.32
C TRP A 42 10.68 -17.57 6.69
N ASN A 43 11.58 -18.10 5.87
CA ASN A 43 12.63 -17.32 5.21
C ASN A 43 12.22 -16.74 3.85
N ARG A 44 11.03 -17.09 3.34
CA ARG A 44 10.58 -16.75 1.99
C ARG A 44 9.26 -16.00 1.91
N VAL A 45 8.40 -16.11 2.91
CA VAL A 45 7.16 -15.34 2.98
C VAL A 45 7.54 -13.87 3.13
N ARG A 46 7.35 -13.12 2.05
CA ARG A 46 7.42 -11.66 2.05
C ARG A 46 6.00 -11.14 2.05
N LEU A 47 5.70 -10.29 3.03
CA LEU A 47 4.45 -9.54 3.02
C LEU A 47 4.64 -8.40 2.01
N ASP A 48 3.97 -8.52 0.87
CA ASP A 48 3.87 -7.42 -0.07
C ASP A 48 2.57 -6.66 0.23
N ALA A 49 2.73 -5.47 0.81
CA ALA A 49 1.64 -4.56 1.12
C ALA A 49 1.55 -3.41 0.10
N ASN A 50 2.28 -3.51 -1.03
CA ASN A 50 2.19 -2.52 -2.07
C ASN A 50 0.90 -2.75 -2.89
N THR A 51 0.01 -1.77 -2.90
CA THR A 51 -1.23 -1.82 -3.68
C THR A 51 -0.95 -2.02 -5.18
N ASP A 52 0.16 -1.47 -5.68
CA ASP A 52 0.56 -1.59 -7.09
C ASP A 52 0.79 -3.04 -7.51
N SER A 53 1.31 -3.89 -6.62
CA SER A 53 1.59 -5.29 -6.97
C SER A 53 0.31 -6.14 -7.06
N LEU A 54 -0.80 -5.65 -6.51
CA LEU A 54 -2.11 -6.28 -6.58
C LEU A 54 -2.86 -5.98 -7.90
N MET A 55 -2.49 -4.89 -8.60
CA MET A 55 -3.22 -4.45 -9.80
C MET A 55 -3.02 -5.37 -11.01
N GLY A 56 -1.95 -6.17 -11.00
CA GLY A 56 -1.61 -7.11 -12.08
C GLY A 56 -1.08 -6.41 -13.35
N ASN A 57 -0.01 -6.94 -13.94
CA ASN A 57 0.68 -6.31 -15.07
C ASN A 57 0.04 -6.60 -16.45
N ASP A 58 -1.05 -7.36 -16.49
CA ASP A 58 -1.65 -7.83 -17.75
C ASP A 58 -2.46 -6.75 -18.47
N ARG A 59 -2.73 -5.63 -17.80
CA ARG A 59 -3.50 -4.51 -18.34
C ARG A 59 -2.54 -3.45 -18.90
N PRO A 60 -2.69 -3.01 -20.16
CA PRO A 60 -1.83 -1.98 -20.76
C PRO A 60 -1.76 -0.68 -19.93
N TYR A 61 -2.88 -0.25 -19.33
CA TYR A 61 -2.91 0.98 -18.53
C TYR A 61 -2.09 0.88 -17.23
N VAL A 62 -2.00 -0.30 -16.61
CA VAL A 62 -1.21 -0.50 -15.38
C VAL A 62 0.28 -0.37 -15.71
N ALA A 63 0.72 -0.91 -16.86
CA ALA A 63 2.10 -0.77 -17.31
C ALA A 63 2.48 0.71 -17.60
N GLU A 64 1.54 1.51 -18.12
CA GLU A 64 1.74 2.94 -18.30
C GLU A 64 1.81 3.69 -16.97
N TYR A 65 0.92 3.38 -16.04
CA TYR A 65 0.90 3.95 -14.69
C TYR A 65 2.18 3.65 -13.91
N LEU A 66 2.62 2.38 -13.86
CA LEU A 66 3.86 1.99 -13.17
C LEU A 66 5.10 2.64 -13.80
N ARG A 67 5.11 2.82 -15.13
CA ARG A 67 6.19 3.54 -15.82
C ARG A 67 6.17 5.03 -15.48
N PHE A 68 5.00 5.64 -15.38
CA PHE A 68 4.86 7.04 -14.95
C PHE A 68 5.38 7.21 -13.52
N ILE A 69 4.95 6.39 -12.57
CA ILE A 69 5.44 6.46 -11.17
C ILE A 69 6.94 6.24 -11.09
N LYS A 70 7.49 5.30 -11.86
CA LYS A 70 8.93 5.05 -11.88
C LYS A 70 9.74 6.27 -12.35
N GLU A 71 9.21 7.03 -13.31
CA GLU A 71 9.89 8.19 -13.90
C GLU A 71 9.69 9.47 -13.09
N PHE A 72 8.47 9.72 -12.62
CA PHE A 72 8.08 11.00 -12.00
C PHE A 72 7.92 10.92 -10.48
N GLY A 73 8.01 9.72 -9.90
CA GLY A 73 7.71 9.47 -8.50
C GLY A 73 6.21 9.22 -8.28
N ASP A 74 5.91 8.68 -7.11
CA ASP A 74 4.53 8.51 -6.66
C ASP A 74 3.95 9.84 -6.17
N LEU A 75 2.67 10.05 -6.44
CA LEU A 75 1.89 11.20 -5.96
C LEU A 75 1.15 10.89 -4.66
N GLU A 76 1.29 9.70 -4.10
CA GLU A 76 0.76 9.39 -2.77
C GLU A 76 1.46 10.22 -1.68
N HIS A 77 0.67 10.98 -0.93
CA HIS A 77 1.14 11.78 0.20
C HIS A 77 0.44 11.31 1.47
N ALA A 78 1.16 11.28 2.59
CA ALA A 78 0.53 11.18 3.90
C ALA A 78 -0.07 12.54 4.28
N TRP A 79 -1.38 12.58 4.48
CA TRP A 79 -2.09 13.80 4.86
C TRP A 79 -2.23 13.90 6.37
N VAL A 80 -1.80 15.03 6.93
CA VAL A 80 -2.04 15.40 8.33
C VAL A 80 -3.03 16.54 8.35
N VAL A 81 -4.22 16.29 8.88
CA VAL A 81 -5.30 17.28 8.96
C VAL A 81 -5.45 17.72 10.41
N ILE A 82 -5.46 19.03 10.63
CA ILE A 82 -5.70 19.63 11.94
C ILE A 82 -7.10 20.22 11.94
N ASP A 83 -7.96 19.66 12.78
CA ASP A 83 -9.29 20.22 13.00
C ASP A 83 -9.17 21.49 13.86
N ALA A 84 -9.73 22.59 13.37
CA ALA A 84 -9.80 23.85 14.09
C ALA A 84 -11.07 23.96 14.95
N THR A 85 -11.98 22.99 14.85
CA THR A 85 -13.27 22.99 15.52
C THR A 85 -13.14 22.30 16.87
N ALA A 86 -13.44 23.03 17.95
CA ALA A 86 -13.56 22.43 19.27
C ALA A 86 -14.84 21.59 19.37
N PRO A 87 -14.95 20.67 20.35
CA PRO A 87 -16.15 19.83 20.53
C PRO A 87 -17.46 20.61 20.73
N ASP A 88 -17.38 21.88 21.15
CA ASP A 88 -18.51 22.78 21.31
C ASP A 88 -18.88 23.56 20.03
N GLY A 89 -18.19 23.31 18.92
CA GLY A 89 -18.41 23.96 17.63
C GLY A 89 -17.67 25.29 17.46
N THR A 90 -16.90 25.75 18.45
CA THR A 90 -16.12 26.98 18.32
C THR A 90 -14.90 26.78 17.41
N LEU A 91 -14.59 27.79 16.59
CA LEU A 91 -13.49 27.73 15.62
C LEU A 91 -12.23 28.39 16.20
N HIS A 92 -11.16 27.62 16.37
CA HIS A 92 -9.88 28.08 16.89
C HIS A 92 -8.78 28.05 15.80
N THR A 93 -8.96 28.89 14.79
CA THR A 93 -8.04 28.97 13.64
C THR A 93 -6.60 29.32 14.05
N GLY A 94 -6.41 30.21 15.03
CA GLY A 94 -5.09 30.62 15.49
C GLY A 94 -4.29 29.47 16.12
N SER A 95 -4.91 28.66 16.98
CA SER A 95 -4.24 27.51 17.59
C SER A 95 -4.02 26.38 16.58
N ALA A 96 -4.96 26.16 15.66
CA ALA A 96 -4.80 25.19 14.58
C ALA A 96 -3.61 25.58 13.68
N GLN A 97 -3.49 26.86 13.30
CA GLN A 97 -2.38 27.36 12.51
C GLN A 97 -1.04 27.17 13.24
N LEU A 98 -1.00 27.46 14.55
CA LEU A 98 0.20 27.27 15.35
C LEU A 98 0.61 25.79 15.41
N ALA A 99 -0.36 24.88 15.50
CA ALA A 99 -0.10 23.43 15.42
C ALA A 99 0.45 23.02 14.04
N VAL A 100 -0.09 23.55 12.94
CA VAL A 100 0.45 23.33 11.58
C VAL A 100 1.90 23.80 11.51
N ASP A 101 2.19 25.01 11.99
CA ASP A 101 3.54 25.59 11.96
C ASP A 101 4.54 24.74 12.77
N MET A 102 4.13 24.23 13.93
CA MET A 102 4.96 23.34 14.76
C MET A 102 5.24 22.00 14.07
N ILE A 103 4.23 21.39 13.45
CA ILE A 103 4.38 20.11 12.75
C ILE A 103 5.28 20.30 11.52
N ASP A 104 5.04 21.34 10.71
CA ASP A 104 5.85 21.67 9.54
C ASP A 104 7.33 21.84 9.91
N ALA A 105 7.63 22.64 10.94
CA ALA A 105 8.99 22.89 11.39
C ALA A 105 9.69 21.61 11.89
N ARG A 106 8.94 20.65 12.43
CA ARG A 106 9.48 19.37 12.89
C ARG A 106 9.72 18.40 11.73
N LEU A 107 8.75 18.26 10.83
CA LEU A 107 8.84 17.33 9.70
C LEU A 107 9.95 17.73 8.73
N ARG A 108 10.14 19.03 8.47
CA ARG A 108 11.25 19.52 7.61
C ARG A 108 12.65 19.21 8.15
N LYS A 109 12.78 18.93 9.45
CA LYS A 109 14.05 18.57 10.08
C LYS A 109 14.25 17.06 10.18
N ALA A 110 13.25 16.26 9.79
CA ALA A 110 13.34 14.81 9.84
C ALA A 110 14.14 14.31 8.63
N PRO A 111 15.24 13.57 8.83
CA PRO A 111 16.10 13.14 7.72
C PRO A 111 15.46 12.09 6.80
N SER A 112 14.36 11.46 7.22
CA SER A 112 13.63 10.45 6.46
C SER A 112 12.48 11.03 5.62
N ILE A 113 12.32 12.36 5.60
CA ILE A 113 11.24 13.04 4.89
C ILE A 113 11.87 13.93 3.82
N ASP A 114 11.67 13.57 2.56
CA ASP A 114 12.23 14.32 1.43
C ASP A 114 11.53 15.66 1.22
N TYR A 115 10.20 15.70 1.45
CA TYR A 115 9.39 16.87 1.14
C TYR A 115 8.20 17.04 2.09
N VAL A 116 7.89 18.29 2.42
CA VAL A 116 6.76 18.67 3.29
C VAL A 116 5.99 19.84 2.67
N ASN A 117 4.70 19.61 2.42
CA ASN A 117 3.75 20.62 1.98
C ASN A 117 2.72 20.89 3.08
N SER A 118 2.83 22.05 3.74
CA SER A 118 1.96 22.44 4.86
C SER A 118 0.99 23.57 4.51
N ARG A 119 1.23 24.29 3.43
CA ARG A 119 0.44 25.47 3.02
C ARG A 119 0.54 25.66 1.53
N ILE A 120 -0.56 26.12 0.93
CA ILE A 120 -0.56 26.63 -0.44
C ILE A 120 -0.12 28.08 -0.35
N THR A 121 1.09 28.38 -0.83
CA THR A 121 1.57 29.76 -0.90
C THR A 121 0.84 30.52 -2.02
N VAL A 122 0.83 31.86 -1.96
CA VAL A 122 0.23 32.68 -3.05
C VAL A 122 0.80 32.33 -4.43
N PRO A 123 2.12 32.17 -4.62
CA PRO A 123 2.67 31.73 -5.91
C PRO A 123 2.19 30.33 -6.34
N GLU A 124 2.03 29.40 -5.40
CA GLU A 124 1.48 28.07 -5.71
C GLU A 124 -0.01 28.14 -6.04
N GLN A 125 -0.79 28.93 -5.31
CA GLN A 125 -2.20 29.15 -5.62
C GLN A 125 -2.36 29.70 -7.04
N MET A 126 -1.56 30.69 -7.42
CA MET A 126 -1.57 31.23 -8.79
C MET A 126 -1.15 30.19 -9.84
N ARG A 127 -0.19 29.33 -9.52
CA ARG A 127 0.23 28.23 -10.40
C ARG A 127 -0.86 27.17 -10.55
N VAL A 128 -1.62 26.90 -9.50
CA VAL A 128 -2.72 25.92 -9.51
C VAL A 128 -3.96 26.48 -10.23
N ALA A 129 -4.27 27.76 -9.99
CA ALA A 129 -5.43 28.43 -10.57
C ALA A 129 -5.45 28.38 -12.10
N THR A 130 -4.30 28.47 -12.77
CA THR A 130 -4.21 28.54 -14.24
C THR A 130 -4.69 27.28 -14.97
N TRP A 131 -4.72 26.12 -14.31
CA TRP A 131 -5.19 24.85 -14.89
C TRP A 131 -6.42 24.26 -14.16
N ALA A 132 -6.77 24.81 -12.99
CA ALA A 132 -7.92 24.36 -12.20
C ALA A 132 -9.13 25.31 -12.25
N MET A 133 -8.94 26.60 -12.57
CA MET A 133 -10.03 27.59 -12.60
C MET A 133 -10.53 27.88 -14.03
N PRO A 134 -11.83 28.15 -14.19
CA PRO A 134 -12.37 28.74 -15.42
C PRO A 134 -11.70 30.09 -15.71
N THR A 135 -11.47 30.40 -16.99
CA THR A 135 -10.82 31.65 -17.44
C THR A 135 -11.53 32.92 -16.97
N THR A 136 -12.84 32.86 -16.72
CA THR A 136 -13.63 33.97 -16.16
C THR A 136 -13.28 34.31 -14.73
N GLU A 137 -12.92 33.31 -13.91
CA GLU A 137 -12.52 33.51 -12.51
C GLU A 137 -11.05 33.93 -12.39
N LEU A 138 -10.22 33.48 -13.33
CA LEU A 138 -8.81 33.90 -13.44
C LEU A 138 -8.65 35.42 -13.65
N ALA A 139 -9.57 36.07 -14.36
CA ALA A 139 -9.54 37.52 -14.54
C ALA A 139 -9.66 38.27 -13.19
N GLY A 140 -10.52 37.78 -12.28
CA GLY A 140 -10.70 38.37 -10.95
C GLY A 140 -9.46 38.26 -10.05
N LEU A 141 -8.61 37.25 -10.24
CA LEU A 141 -7.34 37.11 -9.52
C LEU A 141 -6.27 38.12 -9.96
N VAL A 142 -6.34 38.60 -11.20
CA VAL A 142 -5.44 39.64 -11.73
C VAL A 142 -5.89 41.04 -11.30
N GLU A 143 -7.21 41.25 -11.22
CA GLU A 143 -7.83 42.52 -10.86
C GLU A 143 -7.86 42.79 -9.34
N GLY A 144 -7.85 41.74 -8.50
CA GLY A 144 -7.89 41.84 -7.04
C GLY A 144 -6.56 42.20 -6.35
N ARG A 145 -5.61 42.86 -7.05
CA ARG A 145 -4.33 43.32 -6.50
C ARG A 145 -4.41 44.73 -5.91
#